data_AF-A0A7J9I4L9-F1
#
_entry.id   AF-A0A7J9I4L9-F1
#
_cell.length_a   1.000
_cell.length_b   1.000
_cell.length_c   1.000
_cell.angle_alpha   90.00
_cell.angle_beta   90.00
_cell.angle_gamma   90.00
#
_symmetry.space_group_name_H-M   'P 1'
#
loop_
_entity.id
_entity.type
_entity.pdbx_description
1 polymer ?
#
loop_
_entity_poly.entity_id
_entity_poly.type
_entity_poly.pdbx_seq_one_letter_code
_entity_poly.pdbx_strand_id
1 'polypeptide(L)' 'MGRTLNTIFLVTVAIAALFQSSLAQRDYVVGDGLGWVIPPGPSVYATWAANKTFTAGDTL' A
#
# COMPACT_ATOMS: atom_id res chain seq x y z
N MET A 1 -9.23 24.48 -34.87
CA MET A 1 -8.20 24.44 -33.81
C MET A 1 -8.74 24.03 -32.43
N GLY A 2 -9.94 24.46 -31.98
CA GLY A 2 -10.44 24.11 -30.64
C GLY A 2 -10.83 22.65 -30.39
N ARG A 3 -11.30 21.92 -31.42
CA ARG A 3 -11.71 20.51 -31.27
C ARG A 3 -10.53 19.57 -31.01
N THR A 4 -9.41 19.80 -31.69
CA THR A 4 -8.18 19.02 -31.56
C THR A 4 -7.50 19.22 -30.20
N LEU A 5 -7.49 20.44 -29.66
CA LEU A 5 -6.97 20.70 -28.30
C LEU A 5 -7.79 19.98 -27.21
N ASN A 6 -9.12 20.01 -27.31
CA ASN A 6 -9.98 19.31 -26.34
C ASN A 6 -9.76 17.79 -26.37
N THR A 7 -9.60 17.20 -27.55
CA THR A 7 -9.31 15.77 -27.66
C THR A 7 -7.96 15.40 -27.03
N ILE A 8 -6.91 16.20 -27.27
CA ILE A 8 -5.59 15.97 -26.67
C ILE A 8 -5.66 16.06 -25.14
N PHE A 9 -6.41 17.04 -24.62
CA PHE A 9 -6.62 17.19 -23.18
C PHE A 9 -7.35 15.98 -22.56
N LEU A 10 -8.41 15.49 -23.21
CA LEU A 10 -9.14 14.31 -22.73
C LEU A 10 -8.29 13.04 -22.77
N VAL A 11 -7.51 12.85 -23.82
CA VAL A 11 -6.61 11.69 -23.95
C VAL A 11 -5.50 11.73 -22.90
N THR A 12 -4.91 12.89 -22.63
CA THR A 12 -3.86 13.05 -21.62
C THR A 12 -4.38 12.81 -20.20
N VAL A 13 -5.57 13.31 -19.87
CA VAL A 13 -6.22 13.03 -18.57
C VAL A 13 -6.58 11.55 -18.43
N ALA A 14 -7.09 10.91 -19.48
CA ALA A 14 -7.40 9.49 -19.47
C ALA A 14 -6.14 8.63 -19.23
N ILE A 15 -5.03 8.95 -19.90
CA ILE A 15 -3.75 8.26 -19.70
C ILE A 15 -3.23 8.46 -18.26
N ALA A 16 -3.28 9.68 -17.73
CA ALA A 16 -2.86 9.96 -16.36
C ALA A 16 -3.69 9.20 -15.30
N ALA A 17 -5.00 9.02 -15.52
CA ALA A 17 -5.87 8.25 -14.64
C ALA A 17 -5.52 6.74 -14.65
N LEU A 18 -5.10 6.20 -15.80
CA LEU A 18 -4.67 4.80 -15.91
C LEU A 18 -3.37 4.50 -15.14
N PHE A 19 -2.54 5.52 -14.88
CA PHE A 19 -1.33 5.39 -14.05
C PHE A 19 -1.61 5.39 -12.53
N GLN A 20 -2.86 5.61 -12.08
CA GLN A 20 -3.17 5.73 -10.65
C GLN A 20 -3.48 4.42 -9.91
N SER A 21 -3.12 3.25 -10.45
CA SER A 21 -3.21 2.00 -9.67
C SER A 21 -2.02 1.86 -8.71
N SER A 22 -1.90 2.74 -7.72
CA SER A 22 -1.04 2.48 -6.57
C SER A 22 -1.79 1.55 -5.62
N LEU A 23 -1.55 0.24 -5.68
CA LEU A 23 -1.76 -0.57 -4.50
C LEU A 23 -0.81 0.00 -3.45
N ALA A 24 -1.37 0.55 -2.36
CA ALA A 24 -0.56 1.07 -1.26
C ALA A 24 0.05 -0.13 -0.52
N GLN A 25 1.05 -0.76 -1.13
CA GLN A 25 1.81 -1.85 -0.55
C GLN A 25 2.51 -1.32 0.70
N ARG A 26 2.25 -1.99 1.82
CA ARG A 26 2.84 -1.68 3.10
C ARG A 26 3.86 -2.74 3.47
N ASP A 27 5.00 -2.26 3.96
CA ASP A 27 6.02 -3.06 4.60
C ASP A 27 5.80 -2.97 6.12
N TYR A 28 5.61 -4.13 6.76
CA TYR A 28 5.36 -4.23 8.19
C TYR A 28 6.56 -4.86 8.90
N VAL A 29 7.20 -4.14 9.81
CA VAL A 29 8.25 -4.73 10.64
C VAL A 29 7.62 -5.63 11.70
N VAL A 30 7.87 -6.94 11.63
CA VAL A 30 7.35 -7.89 12.62
C VAL A 30 7.89 -7.58 14.02
N GLY A 31 6.96 -7.40 14.97
CA GLY A 31 7.30 -7.01 16.34
C GLY A 31 7.61 -5.51 16.50
N ASP A 32 7.48 -4.70 15.46
CA ASP A 32 7.81 -3.27 15.45
C ASP A 32 9.22 -3.03 16.06
N GLY A 33 9.33 -2.30 17.17
CA GLY A 33 10.60 -2.05 17.85
C GLY A 33 11.19 -3.26 18.59
N LEU A 34 10.41 -4.32 18.83
CA LEU A 34 10.89 -5.56 19.45
C LEU A 34 11.66 -6.44 18.45
N GLY A 35 11.26 -6.42 17.18
CA GLY A 35 11.77 -7.31 16.15
C GLY A 35 11.32 -8.78 16.30
N TRP A 36 11.94 -9.66 15.51
CA TRP A 36 11.67 -11.10 15.50
C TRP A 36 12.62 -11.85 16.44
N VAL A 37 12.20 -11.98 17.70
CA VAL A 37 12.94 -12.64 18.78
C VAL A 37 12.06 -13.67 19.51
N ILE A 38 12.65 -14.41 20.46
CA ILE A 38 11.85 -15.21 21.41
C ILE A 38 11.04 -14.23 22.27
N PRO A 39 9.70 -14.24 22.19
CA PRO A 39 8.89 -13.22 22.82
C PRO A 39 8.83 -13.45 24.34
N PRO A 40 8.80 -12.38 25.16
CA PRO A 40 8.66 -12.48 26.61
C PRO A 40 7.30 -13.03 27.06
N GLY A 41 6.33 -13.15 26.15
CA GLY A 41 5.01 -13.68 26.43
C GLY A 41 4.37 -14.29 25.17
N PRO A 42 3.41 -15.20 25.33
CA PRO A 42 2.83 -15.95 24.22
C PRO A 42 2.00 -15.08 23.28
N SER A 43 1.51 -13.91 23.74
CA SER A 43 0.60 -13.05 22.98
C SER A 43 1.29 -11.96 22.17
N VAL A 44 2.61 -11.78 22.27
CA VAL A 44 3.32 -10.62 21.73
C VAL A 44 3.08 -10.42 20.22
N TYR A 45 3.29 -11.46 19.42
CA TYR A 45 3.08 -11.36 17.97
C TYR A 45 1.60 -11.38 17.58
N ALA A 46 0.74 -12.03 18.38
CA ALA A 46 -0.70 -12.00 18.16
C ALA A 46 -1.27 -10.58 18.38
N THR A 47 -0.82 -9.90 19.43
CA THR A 47 -1.17 -8.49 19.70
C THR A 47 -0.60 -7.56 18.63
N TRP A 48 0.62 -7.78 18.18
CA TRP A 48 1.18 -7.02 17.06
C TRP A 48 0.34 -7.18 15.79
N ALA A 49 0.01 -8.42 15.41
CA ALA A 49 -0.77 -8.70 14.20
C ALA A 49 -2.20 -8.16 14.29
N ALA A 50 -2.84 -8.25 15.46
CA ALA A 50 -4.19 -7.72 15.70
C ALA A 50 -4.29 -6.20 15.49
N ASN A 51 -3.18 -5.48 15.60
CA ASN A 51 -3.10 -4.03 15.41
C ASN A 51 -2.74 -3.60 13.97
N LYS A 52 -2.65 -4.54 13.02
CA LYS A 52 -2.33 -4.25 11.61
C LYS A 52 -3.50 -4.64 10.70
N THR A 53 -3.53 -4.08 9.50
CA THR A 53 -4.48 -4.45 8.44
C THR A 53 -3.69 -4.90 7.22
N PHE A 54 -3.60 -6.22 7.02
CA PHE A 54 -2.87 -6.78 5.89
C PHE A 54 -3.75 -6.83 4.65
N THR A 55 -3.20 -6.36 3.54
CA THR A 55 -3.82 -6.38 2.21
C THR A 55 -2.94 -7.19 1.24
N ALA A 56 -3.53 -7.66 0.15
CA ALA A 56 -2.80 -8.43 -0.84
C ALA A 56 -1.70 -7.56 -1.46
N GLY A 57 -0.46 -8.05 -1.40
CA GLY A 57 0.74 -7.34 -1.87
C GLY A 57 1.62 -6.81 -0.74
N ASP A 58 1.13 -6.76 0.51
CA ASP A 58 1.95 -6.32 1.65
C ASP A 58 3.09 -7.30 1.97
N THR A 59 4.16 -6.78 2.57
CA THR A 59 5.36 -7.54 2.96
C THR A 59 5.62 -7.41 4.47
N LEU A 60 6.25 -8.43 5.07
CA LEU A 60 6.57 -8.55 6.50
C LEU A 60 8.09 -8.62 6.72
#